data_AF-A0A971UP49-F1
#
_entry.id   AF-A0A971UP49-F1
#
_cell.length_a   1.000
_cell.length_b   1.000
_cell.length_c   1.000
_cell.angle_alpha   90.00
_cell.angle_beta   90.00
_cell.angle_gamma   90.00
#
_symmetry.space_group_name_H-M   'P 1'
#
loop_
_entity.id
_entity.type
_entity.pdbx_description
1 polymer ?
#
loop_
_entity_poly.entity_id
_entity_poly.type
_entity_poly.pdbx_seq_one_letter_code
_entity_poly.pdbx_strand_id
1 'polypeptide(L)'
;MSDPWKLNLASWIVQDGNYGDFAKGDECEVALEFWAKTLELTEQSQPRCTWVTDCYYDVVARIVLCQKDVWVLDFGLLAYRESSPLEGLAAGDWVTGRIGLGIDPFFYFERLHALPGMPPLIYSWTIERILLQTAPFVEATTPGIGNVLVRDESKRGYRNIDKTDAWHDDGGNAEYLLECCHRDIAPKKTSRTAT
;
A
#
# COMPACT_ATOMS: atom_id res chain seq x y z
N MET A 1 -6.65 -12.99 -17.69
CA MET A 1 -5.66 -12.23 -16.89
C MET A 1 -6.45 -11.49 -15.84
N SER A 2 -6.05 -11.56 -14.57
CA SER A 2 -6.67 -10.77 -13.51
C SER A 2 -6.41 -9.28 -13.76
N ASP A 3 -7.33 -8.41 -13.33
CA ASP A 3 -7.12 -6.97 -13.41
C ASP A 3 -5.88 -6.56 -12.59
N PRO A 4 -5.11 -5.54 -13.03
CA PRO A 4 -3.93 -5.09 -12.31
C PRO A 4 -4.30 -4.44 -10.97
N TRP A 5 -3.46 -4.67 -9.97
CA TRP A 5 -3.51 -4.01 -8.68
C TRP A 5 -3.09 -2.56 -8.82
N LYS A 6 -3.64 -1.67 -8.00
CA LYS A 6 -3.35 -0.24 -7.99
C LYS A 6 -2.75 0.10 -6.64
N LEU A 7 -1.44 0.31 -6.63
CA LEU A 7 -0.67 0.53 -5.41
C LEU A 7 -0.24 1.98 -5.33
N ASN A 8 -0.47 2.63 -4.19
CA ASN A 8 0.05 3.96 -3.95
C ASN A 8 1.56 3.92 -3.75
N LEU A 9 2.24 4.91 -4.32
CA LEU A 9 3.64 5.19 -4.07
C LEU A 9 3.79 6.70 -3.88
N ALA A 10 4.20 7.13 -2.69
CA ALA A 10 4.58 8.51 -2.45
C ALA A 10 6.06 8.71 -2.82
N SER A 11 6.40 9.88 -3.38
CA SER A 11 7.77 10.20 -3.80
C SER A 11 8.82 9.96 -2.72
N TRP A 12 8.49 10.29 -1.46
CA TRP A 12 9.40 10.15 -0.33
C TRP A 12 9.87 8.70 -0.12
N ILE A 13 9.09 7.70 -0.52
CA ILE A 13 9.46 6.27 -0.43
C ILE A 13 10.68 5.97 -1.30
N VAL A 14 10.76 6.57 -2.49
CA VAL A 14 11.91 6.46 -3.39
C VAL A 14 13.06 7.36 -2.89
N GLN A 15 12.74 8.55 -2.39
CA GLN A 15 13.75 9.49 -1.92
C GLN A 15 14.51 9.00 -0.67
N ASP A 16 13.88 8.16 0.16
CA ASP A 16 14.51 7.54 1.32
C ASP A 16 15.68 6.60 0.92
N GLY A 17 15.73 6.18 -0.35
CA GLY A 17 16.87 5.50 -0.95
C GLY A 17 16.78 3.97 -0.97
N ASN A 18 15.75 3.39 -0.36
CA ASN A 18 15.53 1.94 -0.35
C ASN A 18 15.03 1.40 -1.70
N TYR A 19 14.44 2.29 -2.50
CA TYR A 19 14.00 2.01 -3.87
C TYR A 19 14.55 3.06 -4.82
N GLY A 20 14.88 2.64 -6.04
CA GLY A 20 15.05 3.56 -7.16
C GLY A 20 13.71 4.00 -7.74
N ASP A 21 13.76 4.95 -8.66
CA ASP A 21 12.61 5.27 -9.49
C ASP A 21 12.13 4.05 -10.27
N PHE A 22 10.81 3.90 -10.37
CA PHE A 22 10.16 2.81 -11.08
C PHE A 22 9.85 3.21 -12.52
N ALA A 23 10.08 2.30 -13.45
CA ALA A 23 9.68 2.41 -14.84
C ALA A 23 8.61 1.39 -15.22
N LYS A 24 7.82 1.74 -16.22
CA LYS A 24 6.91 0.81 -16.87
C LYS A 24 7.70 -0.38 -17.42
N GLY A 25 7.22 -1.58 -17.14
CA GLY A 25 7.83 -2.85 -17.52
C GLY A 25 8.82 -3.38 -16.48
N ASP A 26 9.13 -2.62 -15.42
CA ASP A 26 10.01 -3.10 -14.36
C ASP A 26 9.37 -4.29 -13.62
N GLU A 27 10.25 -5.21 -13.21
CA GLU A 27 9.93 -6.20 -12.20
C GLU A 27 10.40 -5.70 -10.84
N CYS A 28 9.53 -5.73 -9.83
CA CYS A 28 9.89 -5.32 -8.47
C CYS A 28 9.42 -6.33 -7.42
N GLU A 29 10.13 -6.37 -6.29
CA GLU A 29 9.79 -7.16 -5.11
C GLU A 29 9.51 -6.22 -3.94
N VAL A 30 8.22 -6.03 -3.60
CA VAL A 30 7.76 -5.10 -2.56
C VAL A 30 6.74 -5.74 -1.63
N ALA A 31 6.77 -5.33 -0.36
CA ALA A 31 5.70 -5.62 0.59
C ALA A 31 4.57 -4.60 0.45
N LEU A 32 3.36 -5.00 0.86
CA LEU A 32 2.20 -4.11 0.84
C LEU A 32 1.88 -3.62 2.25
N GLU A 33 1.73 -2.31 2.38
CA GLU A 33 1.06 -1.71 3.52
C GLU A 33 -0.39 -1.37 3.19
N PHE A 34 -1.22 -1.27 4.22
CA PHE A 34 -2.58 -0.76 4.07
C PHE A 34 -2.87 0.41 5.01
N TRP A 35 -3.89 1.20 4.66
CA TRP A 35 -4.51 2.19 5.54
C TRP A 35 -6.01 1.95 5.61
N ALA A 36 -6.55 1.81 6.82
CA ALA A 36 -7.98 1.62 7.02
C ALA A 36 -8.73 2.97 6.87
N LYS A 37 -9.68 3.04 5.93
CA LYS A 37 -10.67 4.12 5.87
C LYS A 37 -11.90 3.75 6.67
N THR A 38 -12.34 2.50 6.54
CA THR A 38 -13.35 1.88 7.40
C THR A 38 -12.94 0.42 7.61
N LEU A 39 -13.05 -0.09 8.84
CA LEU A 39 -12.92 -1.51 9.14
C LEU A 39 -13.79 -1.83 10.34
N GLU A 40 -14.57 -2.89 10.23
CA GLU A 40 -15.43 -3.40 11.30
C GLU A 40 -15.44 -4.93 11.27
N LEU A 41 -15.78 -5.55 12.41
CA LEU A 41 -15.93 -7.00 12.50
C LEU A 41 -17.06 -7.48 11.57
N THR A 42 -16.88 -8.67 11.01
CA THR A 42 -17.90 -9.30 10.17
C THR A 42 -18.00 -10.79 10.44
N GLU A 43 -19.18 -11.36 10.21
CA GLU A 43 -19.41 -12.81 10.23
C GLU A 43 -19.03 -13.48 8.89
N GLN A 44 -18.72 -12.68 7.86
CA GLN A 44 -18.20 -13.22 6.60
C GLN A 44 -16.84 -13.87 6.82
N SER A 45 -16.60 -14.97 6.13
CA SER A 45 -15.40 -15.81 6.33
C SER A 45 -14.72 -16.21 5.02
N GLN A 46 -14.94 -15.42 3.97
CA GLN A 46 -14.33 -15.62 2.65
C GLN A 46 -13.56 -14.36 2.26
N PRO A 47 -12.26 -14.46 1.93
CA PRO A 47 -11.49 -13.29 1.50
C PRO A 47 -12.08 -12.71 0.22
N ARG A 48 -12.24 -11.39 0.20
CA ARG A 48 -12.69 -10.63 -0.97
C ARG A 48 -11.95 -9.33 -1.05
N CYS A 49 -11.66 -8.90 -2.27
CA CYS A 49 -11.04 -7.61 -2.55
C CYS A 49 -11.61 -7.07 -3.87
N THR A 50 -12.27 -5.93 -3.81
CA THR A 50 -12.89 -5.28 -4.97
C THR A 50 -12.35 -3.87 -5.09
N TRP A 51 -11.76 -3.54 -6.24
CA TRP A 51 -11.29 -2.19 -6.51
C TRP A 51 -12.45 -1.19 -6.53
N VAL A 52 -12.24 -0.03 -5.91
CA VAL A 52 -13.24 1.05 -5.86
C VAL A 52 -12.77 2.23 -6.69
N THR A 53 -11.63 2.83 -6.32
CA THR A 53 -11.02 3.98 -6.98
C THR A 53 -9.57 4.07 -6.54
N ASP A 54 -8.70 4.63 -7.37
CA ASP A 54 -7.29 4.88 -7.03
C ASP A 54 -6.64 3.61 -6.43
N CYS A 55 -6.04 3.71 -5.24
CA CYS A 55 -5.48 2.60 -4.48
C CYS A 55 -6.45 1.99 -3.44
N TYR A 56 -7.73 2.36 -3.48
CA TYR A 56 -8.73 1.93 -2.50
C TYR A 56 -9.53 0.72 -2.95
N TYR A 57 -9.75 -0.18 -2.00
CA TYR A 57 -10.43 -1.46 -2.17
C TYR A 57 -11.44 -1.66 -1.05
N ASP A 58 -12.61 -2.21 -1.40
CA ASP A 58 -13.52 -2.79 -0.43
C ASP A 58 -13.12 -4.25 -0.23
N VAL A 59 -12.91 -4.64 1.03
CA VAL A 59 -12.35 -5.93 1.41
C VAL A 59 -13.22 -6.67 2.43
N VAL A 60 -13.15 -7.99 2.35
CA VAL A 60 -13.42 -8.90 3.47
C VAL A 60 -12.11 -9.62 3.73
N ALA A 61 -11.57 -9.50 4.94
CA ALA A 61 -10.23 -9.95 5.25
C ALA A 61 -10.17 -10.67 6.60
N ARG A 62 -9.29 -11.66 6.70
CA ARG A 62 -8.95 -12.29 7.98
C ARG A 62 -7.74 -11.61 8.59
N ILE A 63 -7.77 -11.34 9.89
CA ILE A 63 -6.58 -10.88 10.62
C ILE A 63 -5.68 -12.08 10.86
N VAL A 64 -4.51 -12.14 10.22
CA VAL A 64 -3.56 -13.27 10.35
C VAL A 64 -2.50 -13.04 11.41
N LEU A 65 -2.21 -11.77 11.71
CA LEU A 65 -1.36 -11.34 12.82
C LEU A 65 -1.98 -10.11 13.47
N CYS A 66 -2.03 -10.09 14.80
CA CYS A 66 -2.53 -8.97 15.59
C CYS A 66 -1.62 -8.77 16.80
N GLN A 67 -0.74 -7.76 16.74
CA GLN A 67 0.17 -7.38 17.81
C GLN A 67 0.00 -5.89 18.12
N LYS A 68 0.61 -5.43 19.22
CA LYS A 68 0.43 -4.06 19.73
C LYS A 68 0.73 -2.97 18.70
N ASP A 69 1.74 -3.17 17.86
CA ASP A 69 2.25 -2.14 16.95
C ASP A 69 2.20 -2.59 15.48
N VAL A 70 1.68 -3.78 15.20
CA VAL A 70 1.55 -4.30 13.84
C VAL A 70 0.44 -5.33 13.71
N TRP A 71 -0.25 -5.30 12.60
CA TRP A 71 -1.27 -6.28 12.26
C TRP A 71 -1.32 -6.51 10.75
N VAL A 72 -1.78 -7.69 10.35
CA VAL A 72 -1.76 -8.17 8.97
C VAL A 72 -3.14 -8.70 8.59
N LEU A 73 -3.62 -8.25 7.45
CA LEU A 73 -4.88 -8.69 6.85
C LEU A 73 -4.62 -9.65 5.69
N ASP A 74 -5.47 -10.66 5.56
CA ASP A 74 -5.55 -11.57 4.41
C ASP A 74 -6.89 -11.38 3.69
N PHE A 75 -6.83 -10.75 2.52
CA PHE A 75 -7.96 -10.55 1.60
C PHE A 75 -7.74 -11.29 0.27
N GLY A 76 -6.88 -12.32 0.26
CA GLY A 76 -6.35 -12.97 -0.94
C GLY A 76 -4.92 -12.52 -1.28
N LEU A 77 -4.52 -11.36 -0.77
CA LEU A 77 -3.14 -10.97 -0.53
C LEU A 77 -2.99 -10.59 0.94
N LEU A 78 -1.74 -10.59 1.41
CA LEU A 78 -1.39 -10.12 2.73
C LEU A 78 -0.88 -8.68 2.65
N ALA A 79 -1.42 -7.81 3.48
CA ALA A 79 -0.88 -6.47 3.70
C ALA A 79 -0.81 -6.18 5.19
N TYR A 80 0.21 -5.43 5.61
CA TYR A 80 0.37 -5.06 7.02
C TYR A 80 0.03 -3.60 7.27
N ARG A 81 -0.21 -3.28 8.53
CA ARG A 81 -0.29 -1.92 9.04
C ARG A 81 0.59 -1.83 10.26
N GLU A 82 1.54 -0.90 10.24
CA GLU A 82 2.30 -0.53 11.43
C GLU A 82 1.50 0.49 12.26
N SER A 83 0.57 -0.03 13.05
CA SER A 83 -0.15 0.72 14.06
C SER A 83 -0.75 -0.24 15.06
N SER A 84 -1.26 0.29 16.18
CA SER A 84 -2.15 -0.50 17.00
C SER A 84 -3.39 -0.92 16.20
N PRO A 85 -3.85 -2.18 16.35
CA PRO A 85 -5.13 -2.63 15.82
C PRO A 85 -6.28 -1.81 16.42
N LEU A 86 -7.43 -1.82 15.75
CA LEU A 86 -8.65 -1.29 16.35
C LEU A 86 -8.99 -2.07 17.63
N GLU A 87 -9.54 -1.38 18.63
CA GLU A 87 -9.86 -1.97 19.92
C GLU A 87 -10.80 -3.19 19.74
N GLY A 88 -10.47 -4.29 20.42
CA GLY A 88 -11.26 -5.53 20.38
C GLY A 88 -10.94 -6.48 19.23
N LEU A 89 -10.07 -6.10 18.29
CA LEU A 89 -9.63 -7.00 17.21
C LEU A 89 -8.55 -7.98 17.67
N ALA A 90 -8.65 -9.23 17.22
CA ALA A 90 -7.70 -10.30 17.50
C ALA A 90 -7.30 -11.06 16.21
N ALA A 91 -6.19 -11.79 16.28
CA ALA A 91 -5.81 -12.69 15.20
C ALA A 91 -6.85 -13.81 15.08
N GLY A 92 -7.29 -14.08 13.85
CA GLY A 92 -8.38 -15.00 13.54
C GLY A 92 -9.70 -14.31 13.22
N ASP A 93 -9.90 -13.08 13.68
CA ASP A 93 -11.12 -12.31 13.38
C ASP A 93 -11.22 -11.98 11.90
N TRP A 94 -12.46 -11.76 11.46
CA TRP A 94 -12.77 -11.29 10.13
C TRP A 94 -13.27 -9.86 10.18
N VAL A 95 -12.78 -9.06 9.24
CA VAL A 95 -13.16 -7.67 9.09
C VAL A 95 -13.67 -7.39 7.69
N THR A 96 -14.56 -6.41 7.57
CA THR A 96 -15.01 -5.85 6.30
C THR A 96 -14.84 -4.34 6.30
N GLY A 97 -14.62 -3.74 5.14
CA GLY A 97 -14.55 -2.30 5.00
C GLY A 97 -13.67 -1.85 3.85
N ARG A 98 -13.21 -0.60 3.90
CA ARG A 98 -12.40 0.03 2.86
C ARG A 98 -10.98 0.26 3.33
N ILE A 99 -10.02 -0.24 2.55
CA ILE A 99 -8.58 -0.02 2.76
C ILE A 99 -7.95 0.65 1.54
N GLY A 100 -6.92 1.46 1.75
CA GLY A 100 -5.97 1.84 0.71
C GLY A 100 -4.77 0.90 0.74
N LEU A 101 -4.15 0.62 -0.41
CA LEU A 101 -2.94 -0.20 -0.53
C LEU A 101 -1.75 0.64 -1.02
N GLY A 102 -0.59 0.44 -0.40
CA GLY A 102 0.65 1.14 -0.73
C GLY A 102 1.85 0.20 -0.77
N ILE A 103 2.91 0.66 -1.42
CA ILE A 103 4.24 0.04 -1.30
C ILE A 103 4.79 0.31 0.10
N ASP A 104 5.28 -0.73 0.77
CA ASP A 104 6.04 -0.58 2.01
C ASP A 104 7.24 0.36 1.80
N PRO A 105 7.36 1.44 2.59
CA PRO A 105 8.52 2.31 2.51
C PRO A 105 9.83 1.59 2.85
N PHE A 106 9.84 0.79 3.92
CA PHE A 106 10.99 -0.02 4.34
C PHE A 106 10.78 -0.88 5.59
N PHE A 107 9.74 -0.60 6.38
CA PHE A 107 9.56 -1.21 7.69
C PHE A 107 9.53 -2.74 7.63
N TYR A 108 8.94 -3.31 6.59
CA TYR A 108 8.88 -4.75 6.48
C TYR A 108 10.25 -5.37 6.26
N PHE A 109 10.94 -4.94 5.21
CA PHE A 109 12.22 -5.54 4.85
C PHE A 109 13.30 -5.26 5.90
N GLU A 110 13.29 -4.10 6.56
CA GLU A 110 14.32 -3.77 7.56
C GLU A 110 14.14 -4.54 8.87
N ARG A 111 12.90 -4.61 9.38
CA ARG A 111 12.67 -5.10 10.75
C ARG A 111 11.47 -6.01 10.93
N LEU A 112 10.34 -5.75 10.28
CA LEU A 112 9.12 -6.49 10.60
C LEU A 112 9.20 -7.96 10.15
N HIS A 113 9.92 -8.27 9.08
CA HIS A 113 10.07 -9.65 8.58
C HIS A 113 10.63 -10.63 9.64
N ALA A 114 11.42 -10.10 10.59
CA ALA A 114 12.03 -10.85 11.68
C ALA A 114 11.12 -11.01 12.91
N LEU A 115 9.98 -10.30 12.96
CA LEU A 115 9.05 -10.42 14.09
C LEU A 115 8.47 -11.84 14.18
N PRO A 116 8.35 -12.40 15.40
CA PRO A 116 7.70 -13.68 15.61
C PRO A 116 6.27 -13.68 15.06
N GLY A 117 5.94 -14.68 14.25
CA GLY A 117 4.63 -14.82 13.61
C GLY A 117 4.40 -13.95 12.39
N MET A 118 5.33 -13.06 12.02
CA MET A 118 5.19 -12.25 10.80
C MET A 118 5.28 -13.15 9.55
N PRO A 119 4.24 -13.17 8.68
CA PRO A 119 4.26 -13.94 7.45
C PRO A 119 5.22 -13.32 6.42
N PRO A 120 5.61 -14.07 5.38
CA PRO A 120 6.22 -13.51 4.16
C PRO A 120 5.25 -12.53 3.48
N LEU A 121 5.68 -11.28 3.24
CA LEU A 121 4.85 -10.23 2.64
C LEU A 121 5.44 -9.62 1.37
N ILE A 122 6.66 -9.99 0.98
CA ILE A 122 7.29 -9.45 -0.23
C ILE A 122 6.79 -10.23 -1.44
N TYR A 123 6.02 -9.54 -2.27
CA TYR A 123 5.44 -10.07 -3.50
C TYR A 123 6.25 -9.63 -4.70
N SER A 124 6.23 -10.43 -5.76
CA SER A 124 6.85 -10.08 -7.04
C SER A 124 5.81 -9.50 -7.99
N TRP A 125 6.12 -8.37 -8.59
CA TRP A 125 5.22 -7.60 -9.45
C TRP A 125 5.87 -7.28 -10.78
N THR A 126 5.03 -7.01 -11.77
CA THR A 126 5.41 -6.31 -13.00
C THR A 126 4.60 -5.02 -13.09
N ILE A 127 5.27 -3.90 -13.34
CA ILE A 127 4.63 -2.58 -13.46
C ILE A 127 4.10 -2.40 -14.87
N GLU A 128 2.79 -2.39 -15.05
CA GLU A 128 2.15 -2.24 -16.36
C GLU A 128 2.00 -0.77 -16.75
N ARG A 129 1.63 0.08 -15.78
CA ARG A 129 1.42 1.51 -15.97
C ARG A 129 1.75 2.29 -14.70
N ILE A 130 2.18 3.53 -14.90
CA ILE A 130 2.44 4.49 -13.83
C ILE A 130 1.57 5.71 -14.08
N LEU A 131 0.85 6.14 -13.06
CA LEU A 131 -0.04 7.29 -13.09
C LEU A 131 0.43 8.33 -12.08
N LEU A 132 0.82 9.51 -12.55
CA LEU A 132 1.10 10.66 -11.68
C LEU A 132 -0.21 11.36 -11.31
N GLN A 133 -0.46 11.54 -10.01
CA GLN A 133 -1.57 12.34 -9.49
C GLN A 133 -1.39 13.81 -9.88
N THR A 134 -2.39 14.43 -10.51
CA THR A 134 -2.32 15.80 -11.02
C THR A 134 -3.13 16.82 -10.22
N ALA A 135 -3.85 16.37 -9.19
CA ALA A 135 -4.63 17.29 -8.34
C ALA A 135 -3.68 18.28 -7.63
N PRO A 136 -4.00 19.57 -7.58
CA PRO A 136 -3.17 20.53 -6.85
C PRO A 136 -3.20 20.22 -5.35
N PHE A 137 -2.14 20.61 -4.65
CA PHE A 137 -2.13 20.63 -3.20
C PHE A 137 -2.96 21.79 -2.66
N VAL A 138 -3.68 21.53 -1.58
CA VAL A 138 -4.41 22.51 -0.79
C VAL A 138 -4.06 22.33 0.69
N GLU A 139 -4.11 23.41 1.45
CA GLU A 139 -3.93 23.33 2.90
C GLU A 139 -5.16 22.68 3.55
N ALA A 140 -4.91 21.70 4.40
CA ALA A 140 -5.92 21.09 5.26
C ALA A 140 -5.41 21.03 6.70
N THR A 141 -6.28 21.36 7.65
CA THR A 141 -5.97 21.21 9.07
C THR A 141 -6.29 19.79 9.51
N THR A 142 -5.27 19.02 9.85
CA THR A 142 -5.40 17.67 10.39
C THR A 142 -5.28 17.69 11.92
N PRO A 143 -6.26 17.17 12.68
CA PRO A 143 -6.19 17.12 14.14
C PRO A 143 -4.90 16.44 14.62
N GLY A 144 -4.20 17.07 15.55
CA GLY A 144 -2.95 16.55 16.13
C GLY A 144 -1.69 16.73 15.27
N ILE A 145 -1.82 17.07 13.98
CA ILE A 145 -0.69 17.32 13.06
C ILE A 145 -0.56 18.81 12.73
N GLY A 146 -1.69 19.53 12.65
CA GLY A 146 -1.73 20.94 12.24
C GLY A 146 -2.03 21.08 10.75
N ASN A 147 -1.57 22.17 10.14
CA ASN A 147 -1.79 22.42 8.72
C ASN A 147 -0.84 21.57 7.88
N VAL A 148 -1.41 20.77 6.98
CA VAL A 148 -0.70 19.91 6.04
C VAL A 148 -1.15 20.21 4.62
N LEU A 149 -0.30 19.93 3.65
CA LEU A 149 -0.68 19.96 2.24
C LEU A 149 -1.25 18.59 1.86
N VAL A 150 -2.47 18.59 1.32
CA VAL A 150 -3.14 17.39 0.81
C VAL A 150 -3.62 17.64 -0.62
N ARG A 151 -3.84 16.59 -1.40
CA ARG A 151 -4.40 16.72 -2.74
C ARG A 151 -5.86 17.16 -2.67
N ASP A 152 -6.25 18.14 -3.50
CA ASP A 152 -7.64 18.55 -3.65
C ASP A 152 -8.45 17.44 -4.34
N GLU A 153 -9.19 16.65 -3.54
CA GLU A 153 -10.01 15.54 -4.02
C GLU A 153 -11.03 15.97 -5.10
N SER A 154 -11.50 17.21 -5.08
CA SER A 154 -12.47 17.72 -6.07
C SER A 154 -11.87 17.91 -7.46
N LYS A 155 -10.54 17.98 -7.54
CA LYS A 155 -9.76 18.12 -8.78
C LYS A 155 -8.91 16.89 -9.07
N ARG A 156 -9.33 15.73 -8.55
CA ARG A 156 -8.65 14.45 -8.76
C ARG A 156 -8.45 14.18 -10.25
N GLY A 157 -7.22 13.82 -10.61
CA GLY A 157 -6.83 13.53 -11.97
C GLY A 157 -5.50 12.79 -12.00
N TYR A 158 -5.25 12.07 -13.09
CA TYR A 158 -4.04 11.29 -13.29
C TYR A 158 -3.50 11.47 -14.71
N ARG A 159 -2.17 11.46 -14.84
CA ARG A 159 -1.47 11.45 -16.11
C ARG A 159 -0.58 10.21 -16.21
N ASN A 160 -0.62 9.49 -17.33
CA ASN A 160 0.30 8.39 -17.57
C ASN A 160 1.73 8.93 -17.73
N ILE A 161 2.68 8.28 -17.08
CA ILE A 161 4.12 8.50 -17.26
C ILE A 161 4.82 7.15 -17.48
N ASP A 162 5.97 7.15 -18.12
CA ASP A 162 6.74 5.92 -18.38
C ASP A 162 7.68 5.58 -17.22
N LYS A 163 8.04 6.57 -16.39
CA LYS A 163 8.95 6.40 -15.26
C LYS A 163 8.67 7.48 -14.21
N THR A 164 8.76 7.15 -12.93
CA THR A 164 8.74 8.15 -11.84
C THR A 164 9.99 9.02 -11.89
N ASP A 165 9.86 10.29 -11.50
CA ASP A 165 10.98 11.13 -11.13
C ASP A 165 10.74 11.68 -9.72
N ALA A 166 10.89 10.82 -8.73
CA ALA A 166 10.49 11.09 -7.35
C ALA A 166 11.13 12.35 -6.76
N TRP A 167 12.31 12.74 -7.23
CA TRP A 167 13.02 13.93 -6.75
C TRP A 167 12.53 15.24 -7.37
N HIS A 168 11.92 15.20 -8.57
CA HIS A 168 11.55 16.41 -9.31
C HIS A 168 10.05 16.56 -9.58
N ASP A 169 9.31 15.45 -9.75
CA ASP A 169 7.87 15.49 -9.97
C ASP A 169 7.17 16.14 -8.76
N ASP A 170 6.30 17.12 -9.04
CA ASP A 170 5.66 17.99 -8.05
C ASP A 170 6.65 18.57 -7.01
N GLY A 171 7.86 18.91 -7.45
CA GLY A 171 8.91 19.45 -6.59
C GLY A 171 9.35 18.48 -5.49
N GLY A 172 9.26 17.17 -5.76
CA GLY A 172 9.60 16.11 -4.83
C GLY A 172 8.44 15.62 -3.96
N ASN A 173 7.20 16.07 -4.21
CA ASN A 173 6.02 15.68 -3.44
C ASN A 173 5.01 14.87 -4.27
N ALA A 174 5.47 14.24 -5.35
CA ALA A 174 4.60 13.47 -6.23
C ALA A 174 3.93 12.30 -5.50
N GLU A 175 2.68 12.05 -5.88
CA GLU A 175 1.97 10.81 -5.57
C GLU A 175 1.75 10.05 -6.86
N TYR A 176 2.10 8.77 -6.84
CA TYR A 176 1.93 7.87 -7.97
C TYR A 176 0.92 6.77 -7.62
N LEU A 177 0.28 6.27 -8.67
CA LEU A 177 -0.46 5.02 -8.65
C LEU A 177 0.20 4.06 -9.63
N LEU A 178 0.73 2.96 -9.11
CA LEU A 178 1.32 1.90 -9.91
C LEU A 178 0.26 0.86 -10.22
N GLU A 179 0.00 0.62 -11.51
CA GLU A 179 -0.81 -0.52 -11.96
C GLU A 179 0.11 -1.73 -12.12
N CYS A 180 -0.01 -2.70 -11.21
CA CYS A 180 0.90 -3.83 -11.07
C CYS A 180 0.19 -5.17 -11.31
N CYS A 181 0.82 -6.05 -12.09
CA CYS A 181 0.44 -7.44 -12.19
C CYS A 181 1.19 -8.25 -11.12
N HIS A 182 0.44 -8.91 -10.23
CA HIS A 182 1.02 -9.87 -9.29
C HIS A 182 1.52 -11.10 -10.04
N ARG A 183 2.76 -11.51 -9.79
CA ARG A 183 3.32 -12.75 -10.33
C ARG A 183 2.99 -13.90 -9.39
N ASP A 184 2.55 -15.03 -9.93
CA ASP A 184 2.21 -16.23 -9.16
C ASP A 184 3.46 -16.93 -8.61
N ILE A 185 4.11 -16.25 -7.67
CA ILE A 185 5.33 -16.65 -6.97
C ILE A 185 5.03 -16.47 -5.49
N ALA A 186 5.37 -17.47 -4.68
CA ALA A 186 5.18 -17.39 -3.23
C ALA A 186 5.88 -16.15 -2.63
N PRO A 187 5.21 -15.42 -1.71
CA PRO A 187 5.80 -14.26 -1.08
C PRO A 187 7.00 -14.65 -0.21
N LYS A 188 7.90 -13.69 -0.01
CA LYS A 188 9.18 -13.89 0.67
C LYS A 188 9.31 -12.97 1.88
N LYS A 189 10.29 -13.27 2.74
CA LYS A 189 10.67 -12.41 3.88
C LYS A 189 11.73 -11.38 3.53
N THR A 190 12.47 -11.60 2.44
CA THR A 190 13.53 -10.70 1.97
C THR A 190 13.34 -10.36 0.50
N SER A 191 13.72 -9.15 0.11
CA SER A 191 13.66 -8.65 -1.26
C SER A 191 15.06 -8.73 -1.88
N ARG A 192 15.14 -8.96 -3.19
CA ARG A 192 16.37 -8.86 -3.97
C ARG A 192 16.48 -7.53 -4.72
N THR A 193 15.40 -6.75 -4.76
CA THR A 193 15.32 -5.49 -5.52
C THR A 193 15.36 -4.26 -4.62
N ALA A 194 14.99 -4.39 -3.34
CA ALA A 194 15.30 -3.37 -2.34
C ALA A 194 16.80 -3.42 -2.00
N THR A 195 17.43 -2.26 -1.89
CA THR A 195 18.87 -2.11 -1.62
C THR A 195 19.20 -1.99 -0.16
#